data_AF-A0AAP8KWC2-F1
#
_entry.id   AF-A0AAP8KWC2-F1
#
_cell.length_a   1.000
_cell.length_b   1.000
_cell.length_c   1.000
_cell.angle_alpha   90.00
_cell.angle_beta   90.00
_cell.angle_gamma   90.00
#
_symmetry.space_group_name_H-M   'P 1'
#
loop_
_entity.id
_entity.type
_entity.pdbx_description
1 polymer ?
#
loop_
_entity_poly.entity_id
_entity_poly.type
_entity_poly.pdbx_seq_one_letter_code
_entity_poly.pdbx_strand_id
1 'polypeptide(L)'
;MPKHLASVYPGSGGCAQTAGIKIQLEYDLHSGQFLNFQVEPGKNNDKTFGTECLATLRPGDLCIRDLGYYSLDDLDQMDQRGVYYISRLKLNNMVYIKNGFPEYFRNGTVKKQSQYTKVDLEHIMNTLKPGQVYEIKDAYIGKDKKLFTRVIMYRLTEKQLRERMKKQVYTESKKGITYSEKSKRLAGMNIYFTNTQFLFSPLAN
;
A
#
# COMPACT_ATOMS: atom_id res chain seq x y z
N MET A 1 -10.89 21.91 -14.38
CA MET A 1 -11.72 21.70 -15.60
C MET A 1 -12.92 22.66 -15.54
N PRO A 2 -13.34 23.32 -16.64
CA PRO A 2 -14.52 24.17 -16.66
C PRO A 2 -15.79 23.42 -16.25
N LYS A 3 -16.68 24.08 -15.48
CA LYS A 3 -17.90 23.46 -14.94
C LYS A 3 -18.85 22.92 -16.01
N HIS A 4 -18.90 23.55 -17.19
CA HIS A 4 -19.78 23.14 -18.29
C HIS A 4 -19.40 21.77 -18.89
N LEU A 5 -18.20 21.25 -18.62
CA LEU A 5 -17.76 19.93 -19.07
C LEU A 5 -18.11 18.81 -18.07
N ALA A 6 -18.83 19.12 -16.98
CA ALA A 6 -19.19 18.13 -15.96
C ALA A 6 -20.07 16.97 -16.49
N SER A 7 -20.82 17.19 -17.57
CA SER A 7 -21.62 16.14 -18.23
C SER A 7 -20.75 15.09 -18.93
N VAL A 8 -19.58 15.50 -19.44
CA VAL A 8 -18.65 14.64 -20.19
C VAL A 8 -17.54 14.11 -19.29
N TYR A 9 -17.03 14.96 -18.38
CA TYR A 9 -15.95 14.65 -17.44
C TYR A 9 -16.40 14.94 -16.01
N PRO A 10 -17.29 14.10 -15.44
CA PRO A 10 -17.75 14.29 -14.08
C PRO A 10 -16.57 14.22 -13.11
N GLY A 11 -16.47 15.26 -12.28
CA GLY A 11 -15.51 15.28 -11.18
C GLY A 11 -15.97 14.43 -10.00
N SER A 12 -15.12 14.32 -8.98
CA SER A 12 -15.35 13.47 -7.81
C SER A 12 -16.47 13.99 -6.88
N GLY A 13 -16.93 15.24 -7.06
CA GLY A 13 -18.00 15.87 -6.26
C GLY A 13 -17.58 16.31 -4.84
N GLY A 14 -18.55 16.77 -4.04
CA GLY A 14 -18.33 17.23 -2.66
C GLY A 14 -17.53 18.55 -2.57
N CYS A 15 -16.53 18.62 -1.69
CA CYS A 15 -15.57 19.74 -1.61
C CYS A 15 -14.54 19.77 -2.78
N ALA A 16 -14.70 18.90 -3.79
CA ALA A 16 -13.83 18.84 -4.98
C ALA A 16 -14.50 19.49 -6.20
N GLN A 17 -13.80 19.49 -7.35
CA GLN A 17 -14.32 20.09 -8.59
C GLN A 17 -15.49 19.28 -9.16
N THR A 18 -16.50 19.97 -9.70
CA THR A 18 -17.68 19.36 -10.33
C THR A 18 -17.37 18.73 -11.70
N ALA A 19 -16.31 19.19 -12.36
CA ALA A 19 -15.76 18.59 -13.57
C ALA A 19 -14.27 18.28 -13.34
N GLY A 20 -13.80 17.12 -13.82
CA GLY A 20 -12.41 16.70 -13.63
C GLY A 20 -12.01 15.63 -14.63
N ILE A 21 -10.78 15.73 -15.14
CA ILE A 21 -10.11 14.66 -15.88
C ILE A 21 -9.12 14.00 -14.93
N LYS A 22 -9.03 12.68 -15.03
CA LYS A 22 -7.96 11.88 -14.49
C LYS A 22 -7.14 11.29 -15.63
N ILE A 23 -5.82 11.35 -15.51
CA ILE A 23 -4.90 10.69 -16.42
C ILE A 23 -4.28 9.55 -15.63
N GLN A 24 -4.48 8.33 -16.10
CA GLN A 24 -3.85 7.13 -15.56
C GLN A 24 -2.72 6.70 -16.48
N LEU A 25 -1.61 6.29 -15.87
CA LEU A 25 -0.38 5.98 -16.58
C LEU A 25 0.28 4.74 -16.01
N GLU A 26 0.66 3.83 -16.90
CA GLU A 26 1.67 2.81 -16.65
C GLU A 26 2.91 3.14 -17.47
N TYR A 27 4.05 3.19 -16.79
CA TYR A 27 5.32 3.63 -17.36
C TYR A 27 6.41 2.62 -17.04
N ASP A 28 7.10 2.15 -18.07
CA ASP A 28 8.30 1.35 -17.92
C ASP A 28 9.50 2.28 -17.68
N LEU A 29 10.00 2.27 -16.44
CA LEU A 29 11.15 3.08 -16.02
C LEU A 29 12.45 2.69 -16.73
N HIS A 30 12.57 1.45 -17.22
CA HIS A 30 13.79 0.97 -17.86
C HIS A 30 13.89 1.40 -19.32
N SER A 31 12.83 1.17 -20.10
CA SER A 31 12.80 1.57 -21.52
C SER A 31 12.36 3.03 -21.75
N GLY A 32 11.71 3.63 -20.76
CA GLY A 32 11.10 4.96 -20.87
C GLY A 32 9.78 4.99 -21.66
N GLN A 33 9.15 3.84 -21.88
CA GLN A 33 7.92 3.73 -22.66
C GLN A 33 6.66 3.84 -21.80
N PHE A 34 5.62 4.47 -22.35
CA PHE A 34 4.27 4.40 -21.80
C PHE A 34 3.61 3.10 -22.24
N LEU A 35 3.32 2.21 -21.30
CA LEU A 35 2.69 0.92 -21.56
C LEU A 35 1.16 1.05 -21.63
N ASN A 36 0.60 1.88 -20.76
CA ASN A 36 -0.82 2.23 -20.76
C ASN A 36 -0.99 3.73 -20.49
N PHE A 37 -1.90 4.35 -21.23
CA PHE A 37 -2.27 5.75 -21.08
C PHE A 37 -3.79 5.87 -21.22
N GLN A 38 -4.47 6.24 -20.14
CA GLN A 38 -5.93 6.41 -20.15
C GLN A 38 -6.32 7.79 -19.65
N VAL A 39 -7.29 8.39 -20.35
CA VAL A 39 -7.91 9.66 -19.97
C VAL A 39 -9.34 9.36 -19.57
N GLU A 40 -9.66 9.57 -18.30
CA GLU A 40 -10.93 9.18 -17.71
C GLU A 40 -11.61 10.34 -16.97
N PRO A 41 -12.92 10.25 -16.72
CA PRO A 41 -13.58 11.11 -15.75
C PRO A 41 -12.91 11.06 -14.37
N GLY A 42 -12.82 12.22 -13.70
CA GLY A 42 -12.20 12.35 -12.39
C GLY A 42 -12.86 11.57 -11.25
N LYS A 43 -14.04 11.01 -11.48
CA LYS A 43 -14.76 10.12 -10.56
C LYS A 43 -14.24 8.68 -10.58
N ASN A 44 -13.56 8.23 -11.63
CA ASN A 44 -13.14 6.83 -11.78
C ASN A 44 -12.13 6.43 -10.70
N ASN A 45 -12.13 5.16 -10.30
CA ASN A 45 -11.32 4.65 -9.19
C ASN A 45 -9.99 4.09 -9.72
N ASP A 46 -8.89 4.50 -9.08
CA ASP A 46 -7.53 4.05 -9.41
C ASP A 46 -7.37 2.54 -9.28
N LYS A 47 -8.11 1.89 -8.36
CA LYS A 47 -8.06 0.44 -8.17
C LYS A 47 -8.35 -0.32 -9.48
N THR A 48 -9.34 0.11 -10.26
CA THR A 48 -9.75 -0.57 -11.50
C THR A 48 -8.62 -0.54 -12.54
N PHE A 49 -8.00 0.63 -12.73
CA PHE A 49 -6.85 0.77 -13.61
C PHE A 49 -5.68 -0.14 -13.18
N GLY A 50 -5.41 -0.23 -11.87
CA GLY A 50 -4.39 -1.13 -11.35
C GLY A 50 -4.64 -2.61 -11.69
N THR A 51 -5.90 -3.02 -11.77
CA THR A 51 -6.29 -4.37 -12.19
C THR A 51 -6.12 -4.56 -13.71
N GLU A 52 -6.46 -3.56 -14.52
CA GLU A 52 -6.26 -3.60 -15.97
C GLU A 52 -4.79 -3.72 -16.37
N CYS A 53 -3.89 -3.02 -15.66
CA CYS A 53 -2.44 -3.13 -15.87
C CYS A 53 -1.90 -4.54 -15.59
N LEU A 54 -2.66 -5.46 -14.96
CA LEU A 54 -2.19 -6.84 -14.81
C LEU A 54 -1.98 -7.55 -16.16
N ALA A 55 -2.62 -7.09 -17.23
CA ALA A 55 -2.52 -7.70 -18.56
C ALA A 55 -1.16 -7.44 -19.25
N THR A 56 -0.46 -6.37 -18.88
CA THR A 56 0.84 -5.97 -19.48
C THR A 56 2.04 -6.54 -18.74
N LEU A 57 1.86 -6.97 -17.49
CA LEU A 57 2.93 -7.48 -16.63
C LEU A 57 3.48 -8.83 -17.11
N ARG A 58 4.80 -8.96 -17.06
CA ARG A 58 5.56 -10.16 -17.42
C ARG A 58 6.31 -10.72 -16.22
N PRO A 59 6.52 -12.04 -16.15
CA PRO A 59 7.36 -12.64 -15.10
C PRO A 59 8.73 -11.95 -15.03
N GLY A 60 9.17 -11.60 -13.82
CA GLY A 60 10.42 -10.87 -13.57
C GLY A 60 10.28 -9.35 -13.51
N ASP A 61 9.16 -8.77 -13.94
CA ASP A 61 8.94 -7.32 -13.82
C ASP A 61 8.88 -6.89 -12.34
N LEU A 62 9.34 -5.68 -12.04
CA LEU A 62 9.18 -5.03 -10.75
C LEU A 62 8.19 -3.86 -10.85
N CYS A 63 7.00 -4.04 -10.30
CA CYS A 63 5.97 -3.02 -10.32
C CYS A 63 6.00 -2.16 -9.04
N ILE A 64 6.06 -0.85 -9.19
CA ILE A 64 5.96 0.10 -8.07
C ILE A 64 4.56 0.70 -8.08
N ARG A 65 3.75 0.42 -7.05
CA ARG A 65 2.36 0.89 -6.96
C ARG A 65 2.14 1.81 -5.77
N ASP A 66 1.42 2.90 -6.00
CA ASP A 66 0.90 3.74 -4.93
C ASP A 66 -0.32 3.10 -4.25
N LEU A 67 -0.66 3.61 -3.06
CA LEU A 67 -1.76 3.16 -2.22
C LEU A 67 -3.14 3.19 -2.92
N GLY A 68 -3.32 4.08 -3.91
CA GLY A 68 -4.55 4.14 -4.71
C GLY A 68 -4.80 2.88 -5.55
N TYR A 69 -3.73 2.15 -5.90
CA TYR A 69 -3.76 0.93 -6.71
C TYR A 69 -3.66 -0.35 -5.85
N TYR A 70 -3.82 -0.23 -4.53
CA TYR A 70 -3.69 -1.35 -3.61
C TYR A 70 -4.88 -2.31 -3.73
N SER A 71 -4.59 -3.57 -4.08
CA SER A 71 -5.54 -4.68 -4.12
C SER A 71 -4.83 -5.97 -3.75
N LEU A 72 -5.24 -6.63 -2.65
CA LEU A 72 -4.66 -7.93 -2.25
C LEU A 72 -4.90 -9.03 -3.29
N ASP A 73 -5.92 -8.89 -4.13
CA ASP A 73 -6.19 -9.82 -5.22
C ASP A 73 -5.23 -9.62 -6.39
N ASP A 74 -4.95 -8.38 -6.74
CA ASP A 74 -4.02 -8.05 -7.81
C ASP A 74 -2.60 -8.46 -7.40
N LEU A 75 -2.21 -8.17 -6.16
CA LEU A 75 -0.88 -8.50 -5.63
C LEU A 75 -0.62 -10.02 -5.59
N ASP A 76 -1.63 -10.80 -5.21
CA ASP A 76 -1.57 -12.27 -5.23
C ASP A 76 -1.48 -12.81 -6.66
N GLN A 77 -2.23 -12.23 -7.61
CA GLN A 77 -2.10 -12.59 -9.03
C GLN A 77 -0.72 -12.23 -9.59
N MET A 78 -0.14 -11.09 -9.20
CA MET A 78 1.21 -10.71 -9.59
C MET A 78 2.24 -11.72 -9.06
N ASP A 79 2.13 -12.10 -7.78
CA ASP A 79 3.01 -13.08 -7.16
C ASP A 79 2.93 -14.45 -7.88
N GLN A 80 1.72 -14.94 -8.14
CA GLN A 80 1.48 -16.19 -8.87
C GLN A 80 2.04 -16.18 -10.31
N ARG A 81 2.17 -15.00 -10.93
CA ARG A 81 2.76 -14.82 -12.27
C ARG A 81 4.28 -14.60 -12.24
N GLY A 82 4.91 -14.64 -11.07
CA GLY A 82 6.35 -14.36 -10.92
C GLY A 82 6.70 -12.89 -11.12
N VAL A 83 5.74 -11.98 -10.90
CA VAL A 83 5.94 -10.53 -10.96
C VAL A 83 6.28 -10.02 -9.55
N TYR A 84 7.27 -9.15 -9.46
CA TYR A 84 7.63 -8.48 -8.23
C TYR A 84 6.85 -7.19 -8.03
N TYR A 85 6.61 -6.80 -6.77
CA TYR A 85 5.95 -5.54 -6.46
C TYR A 85 6.58 -4.83 -5.26
N ILE A 86 6.52 -3.50 -5.25
CA ILE A 86 6.71 -2.67 -4.06
C ILE A 86 5.49 -1.75 -3.95
N SER A 87 4.83 -1.77 -2.80
CA SER A 87 3.70 -0.89 -2.54
C SER A 87 3.68 -0.42 -1.10
N ARG A 88 2.96 0.69 -0.87
CA ARG A 88 2.72 1.21 0.48
C ARG A 88 1.55 0.47 1.12
N LEU A 89 1.69 0.06 2.37
CA LEU A 89 0.61 -0.58 3.13
C LEU A 89 -0.32 0.49 3.73
N LYS A 90 -1.63 0.32 3.54
CA LYS A 90 -2.63 1.12 4.25
C LYS A 90 -2.58 0.82 5.75
N LEU A 91 -2.55 1.86 6.60
CA LEU A 91 -2.40 1.71 8.06
C LEU A 91 -3.52 0.91 8.75
N ASN A 92 -4.68 0.72 8.10
CA ASN A 92 -5.77 -0.12 8.61
C ASN A 92 -5.62 -1.60 8.24
N ASN A 93 -4.67 -1.97 7.36
CA ASN A 93 -4.39 -3.35 7.06
C ASN A 93 -3.65 -4.02 8.23
N MET A 94 -3.95 -5.29 8.42
CA MET A 94 -3.36 -6.09 9.48
C MET A 94 -2.14 -6.83 8.94
N VAL A 95 -1.03 -6.73 9.67
CA VAL A 95 0.20 -7.48 9.45
C VAL A 95 0.25 -8.60 10.48
N TYR A 96 0.69 -9.78 10.05
CA TYR A 96 0.79 -10.97 10.87
C TYR A 96 2.15 -11.63 10.67
N ILE A 97 2.57 -12.38 11.68
CA ILE A 97 3.67 -13.34 11.61
C ILE A 97 3.12 -14.74 11.89
N LYS A 98 3.76 -15.76 11.33
CA LYS A 98 3.37 -17.16 11.59
C LYS A 98 3.62 -17.47 13.06
N ASN A 99 2.64 -18.06 13.72
CA ASN A 99 2.80 -18.51 15.11
C ASN A 99 3.64 -19.79 15.14
N GLY A 100 4.75 -19.78 15.87
CA GLY A 100 5.59 -20.97 16.07
C GLY A 100 4.92 -22.08 16.90
N PHE A 101 3.90 -21.74 17.69
CA PHE A 101 3.18 -22.66 18.56
C PHE A 101 1.66 -22.52 18.37
N PRO A 102 1.11 -22.96 17.23
CA PRO A 102 -0.33 -22.89 17.01
C PRO A 102 -1.06 -23.90 17.90
N GLU A 103 -2.27 -23.56 18.30
CA GLU A 103 -3.20 -24.51 18.91
C GLU A 103 -3.74 -25.51 17.89
N TYR A 104 -4.01 -26.73 18.34
CA TYR A 104 -4.56 -27.82 17.54
C TYR A 104 -5.94 -28.24 18.05
N PHE A 105 -6.79 -28.73 17.14
CA PHE A 105 -7.99 -29.49 17.49
C PHE A 105 -7.59 -30.90 17.93
N ARG A 106 -8.52 -31.63 18.56
CA ARG A 106 -8.29 -33.01 19.03
C ARG A 106 -7.88 -33.98 17.91
N ASN A 107 -8.26 -33.68 16.67
CA ASN A 107 -7.91 -34.45 15.47
C ASN A 107 -6.55 -34.06 14.87
N GLY A 108 -5.76 -33.20 15.53
CA GLY A 108 -4.44 -32.78 15.08
C GLY A 108 -4.43 -31.67 14.02
N THR A 109 -5.57 -31.13 13.60
CA THR A 109 -5.57 -29.98 12.66
C THR A 109 -5.33 -28.67 13.40
N VAL A 110 -4.57 -27.76 12.78
CA VAL A 110 -4.30 -26.42 13.35
C VAL A 110 -5.59 -25.60 13.42
N LYS A 111 -5.84 -24.96 14.56
CA LYS A 111 -6.89 -23.94 14.66
C LYS A 111 -6.46 -22.71 13.86
N LYS A 112 -7.20 -22.35 12.81
CA LYS A 112 -6.87 -21.21 11.93
C LYS A 112 -6.58 -19.91 12.68
N GLN A 113 -7.30 -19.65 13.78
CA GLN A 113 -7.12 -18.46 14.61
C GLN A 113 -5.79 -18.40 15.37
N SER A 114 -5.18 -19.55 15.67
CA SER A 114 -3.89 -19.64 16.38
C SER A 114 -2.70 -19.71 15.42
N GLN A 115 -2.95 -19.84 14.11
CA GLN A 115 -1.90 -20.02 13.10
C GLN A 115 -1.03 -18.77 12.91
N TYR A 116 -1.59 -17.58 13.21
CA TYR A 116 -0.93 -16.30 12.97
C TYR A 116 -1.11 -15.36 14.15
N THR A 117 -0.02 -14.69 14.54
CA THR A 117 -0.04 -13.64 15.55
C THR A 117 -0.06 -12.29 14.86
N LYS A 118 -0.98 -11.41 15.27
CA LYS A 118 -1.06 -10.05 14.73
C LYS A 118 0.13 -9.24 15.26
N VAL A 119 0.80 -8.54 14.35
CA VAL A 119 1.90 -7.65 14.68
C VAL A 119 1.34 -6.35 15.28
N ASP A 120 1.89 -5.95 16.43
CA ASP A 120 1.63 -4.64 17.01
C ASP A 120 2.54 -3.58 16.38
N LEU A 121 2.04 -2.97 15.29
CA LEU A 121 2.75 -1.92 14.56
C LEU A 121 3.00 -0.67 15.41
N GLU A 122 2.16 -0.40 16.42
CA GLU A 122 2.30 0.76 17.30
C GLU A 122 3.43 0.53 18.30
N HIS A 123 3.49 -0.66 18.89
CA HIS A 123 4.62 -1.07 19.73
C HIS A 123 5.94 -0.98 18.95
N ILE A 124 6.01 -1.57 17.75
CA ILE A 124 7.22 -1.50 16.91
C ILE A 124 7.61 -0.05 16.65
N MET A 125 6.67 0.79 16.19
CA MET A 125 6.95 2.20 15.89
C MET A 125 7.55 2.95 17.10
N ASN A 126 7.09 2.65 18.31
CA ASN A 126 7.58 3.30 19.54
C ASN A 126 8.99 2.83 19.94
N THR A 127 9.42 1.65 19.51
CA THR A 127 10.80 1.16 19.72
C THR A 127 11.81 1.73 18.73
N LEU A 128 11.34 2.33 17.62
CA LEU A 128 12.20 2.85 16.55
C LEU A 128 12.60 4.31 16.79
N LYS A 129 13.89 4.60 16.57
CA LYS A 129 14.39 5.98 16.51
C LYS A 129 13.90 6.66 15.22
N PRO A 130 13.69 7.99 15.20
CA PRO A 130 13.41 8.72 13.96
C PRO A 130 14.46 8.44 12.88
N GLY A 131 14.02 8.10 11.67
CA GLY A 131 14.88 7.71 10.55
C GLY A 131 15.26 6.22 10.51
N GLN A 132 14.95 5.45 11.55
CA GLN A 132 15.28 4.02 11.60
C GLN A 132 14.34 3.19 10.73
N VAL A 133 14.90 2.14 10.12
CA VAL A 133 14.17 1.11 9.38
C VAL A 133 14.09 -0.17 10.22
N TYR A 134 12.95 -0.84 10.16
CA TYR A 134 12.73 -2.17 10.70
C TYR A 134 12.02 -3.04 9.67
N GLU A 135 12.45 -4.29 9.55
CA GLU A 135 11.99 -5.19 8.50
C GLU A 135 11.50 -6.50 9.09
N ILE A 136 10.33 -6.95 8.63
CA ILE A 136 9.79 -8.28 8.89
C ILE A 136 9.85 -9.04 7.57
N LYS A 137 10.79 -9.99 7.47
CA LYS A 137 11.02 -10.77 6.25
C LYS A 137 9.84 -11.70 5.93
N ASP A 138 9.38 -12.40 6.96
CA ASP A 138 8.31 -13.40 6.85
C ASP A 138 7.02 -12.86 7.46
N ALA A 139 6.36 -11.96 6.74
CA ALA A 139 5.10 -11.37 7.15
C ALA A 139 3.93 -11.87 6.29
N TYR A 140 2.73 -11.67 6.80
CA TYR A 140 1.49 -11.97 6.10
C TYR A 140 0.56 -10.76 6.23
N ILE A 141 0.02 -10.27 5.11
CA ILE A 141 -0.87 -9.11 5.10
C ILE A 141 -2.30 -9.47 4.71
N GLY A 142 -3.26 -8.73 5.28
CA GLY A 142 -4.68 -8.97 5.06
C GLY A 142 -5.28 -9.91 6.10
N LYS A 143 -6.51 -9.62 6.51
CA LYS A 143 -7.20 -10.37 7.58
C LYS A 143 -7.41 -11.83 7.17
N ASP A 144 -8.04 -12.05 6.03
CA ASP A 144 -8.47 -13.37 5.58
C ASP A 144 -7.46 -13.99 4.60
N LYS A 145 -6.96 -13.18 3.65
CA LYS A 145 -6.07 -13.66 2.58
C LYS A 145 -4.68 -14.09 3.07
N LYS A 146 -4.14 -13.41 4.10
CA LYS A 146 -2.78 -13.68 4.62
C LYS A 146 -1.74 -13.80 3.50
N LEU A 147 -1.65 -12.79 2.63
CA LEU A 147 -0.67 -12.80 1.54
C LEU A 147 0.74 -12.74 2.14
N PHE A 148 1.56 -13.74 1.85
CA PHE A 148 2.95 -13.79 2.30
C PHE A 148 3.75 -12.68 1.63
N THR A 149 4.48 -11.90 2.43
CA THR A 149 5.20 -10.72 1.94
C THR A 149 6.25 -10.29 2.95
N ARG A 150 7.19 -9.48 2.49
CA ARG A 150 8.15 -8.76 3.32
C ARG A 150 7.60 -7.38 3.64
N VAL A 151 7.65 -6.96 4.90
CA VAL A 151 7.17 -5.66 5.37
C VAL A 151 8.34 -4.82 5.85
N ILE A 152 8.45 -3.60 5.30
CA ILE A 152 9.51 -2.64 5.61
C ILE A 152 8.87 -1.41 6.27
N MET A 153 9.26 -1.14 7.50
CA MET A 153 8.78 -0.03 8.31
C MET A 153 9.87 1.02 8.44
N TYR A 154 9.55 2.27 8.12
CA TYR A 154 10.45 3.41 8.25
C TYR A 154 9.84 4.45 9.18
N ARG A 155 10.49 4.69 10.32
CA ARG A 155 10.08 5.75 11.26
C ARG A 155 10.45 7.11 10.67
N LEU A 156 9.46 7.98 10.50
CA LEU A 156 9.72 9.32 9.97
C LEU A 156 10.67 10.11 10.86
N THR A 157 11.52 10.91 10.22
CA THR A 157 12.26 11.97 10.91
C THR A 157 11.31 13.02 11.48
N GLU A 158 11.77 13.81 12.45
CA GLU A 158 10.99 14.90 13.03
C GLU A 158 10.56 15.94 12.00
N LYS A 159 11.43 16.24 11.02
CA LYS A 159 11.11 17.14 9.90
C LYS A 159 9.95 16.58 9.06
N GLN A 160 10.05 15.32 8.63
CA GLN A 160 9.00 14.64 7.86
C GLN A 160 7.68 14.54 8.63
N LEU A 161 7.75 14.27 9.93
CA LEU A 161 6.57 14.21 10.80
C LEU A 161 5.89 15.58 10.90
N ARG A 162 6.64 16.66 11.12
CA ARG A 162 6.09 18.03 11.17
C ARG A 162 5.38 18.41 9.87
N GLU A 163 6.00 18.13 8.72
CA GLU A 163 5.38 18.38 7.41
C GLU A 163 4.09 17.57 7.21
N ARG A 164 4.08 16.30 7.65
CA ARG A 164 2.90 15.45 7.57
C ARG A 164 1.76 15.94 8.47
N MET A 165 2.06 16.36 9.70
CA MET A 165 1.06 16.92 10.62
C MET A 165 0.43 18.19 10.03
N LYS A 166 1.22 19.10 9.44
CA LYS A 166 0.70 20.29 8.74
C LYS A 166 -0.30 19.92 7.63
N LYS A 167 0.04 18.92 6.80
CA LYS A 167 -0.84 18.43 5.73
C LYS A 167 -2.12 17.77 6.29
N GLN A 168 -2.02 17.06 7.41
CA GLN A 168 -3.18 16.44 8.06
C GLN A 168 -4.14 17.49 8.60
N VAL A 169 -3.66 18.47 9.36
CA VAL A 169 -4.49 19.58 9.89
C VAL A 169 -5.20 20.32 8.75
N TYR A 170 -4.47 20.65 7.68
CA TYR A 170 -5.07 21.25 6.49
C TYR A 170 -6.18 20.38 5.88
N THR A 171 -5.95 19.06 5.80
CA THR A 171 -6.92 18.11 5.23
C THR A 171 -8.15 17.94 6.11
N GLU A 172 -7.97 17.83 7.43
CA GLU A 172 -9.05 17.75 8.43
C GLU A 172 -9.95 19.00 8.33
N SER A 173 -9.35 20.19 8.32
CA SER A 173 -10.06 21.47 8.15
C SER A 173 -10.80 21.55 6.81
N LYS A 174 -10.12 21.26 5.70
CA LYS A 174 -10.71 21.36 4.35
C LYS A 174 -11.86 20.38 4.12
N LYS A 175 -11.78 19.18 4.69
CA LYS A 175 -12.78 18.11 4.48
C LYS A 175 -13.79 18.00 5.61
N GLY A 176 -13.62 18.73 6.72
CA GLY A 176 -14.46 18.60 7.91
C GLY A 176 -14.39 17.21 8.55
N ILE A 177 -13.23 16.55 8.49
CA ILE A 177 -13.02 15.20 9.07
C ILE A 177 -12.00 15.27 10.20
N THR A 178 -12.07 14.32 11.13
CA THR A 178 -11.06 14.14 12.17
C THR A 178 -10.49 12.73 12.10
N TYR A 179 -9.17 12.62 11.98
CA TYR A 179 -8.49 11.33 12.05
C TYR A 179 -8.47 10.84 13.50
N SER A 180 -8.64 9.52 13.68
CA SER A 180 -8.48 8.88 14.99
C SER A 180 -7.08 9.09 15.55
N GLU A 181 -6.96 9.14 16.87
CA GLU A 181 -5.68 9.25 17.58
C GLU A 181 -4.69 8.16 17.16
N LYS A 182 -5.17 6.93 16.98
CA LYS A 182 -4.34 5.82 16.47
C LYS A 182 -3.78 6.12 15.08
N SER A 183 -4.60 6.67 14.18
CA SER A 183 -4.17 7.03 12.82
C SER A 183 -3.16 8.18 12.83
N LYS A 184 -3.33 9.16 13.74
CA LYS A 184 -2.38 10.26 13.94
C LYS A 184 -1.04 9.76 14.47
N ARG A 185 -1.03 8.85 15.45
CA ARG A 185 0.20 8.22 15.95
C ARG A 185 0.92 7.43 14.86
N LEU A 186 0.21 6.52 14.19
CA LEU A 186 0.79 5.70 13.10
C LEU A 186 1.21 6.52 11.87
N ALA A 187 0.74 7.77 11.72
CA ALA A 187 1.22 8.67 10.68
C ALA A 187 2.73 8.97 10.79
N GLY A 188 3.33 8.76 11.97
CA GLY A 188 4.76 8.86 12.20
C GLY A 188 5.62 7.79 11.53
N MET A 189 5.02 6.85 10.79
CA MET A 189 5.73 5.79 10.10
C MET A 189 5.28 5.68 8.63
N ASN A 190 6.18 5.20 7.78
CA ASN A 190 5.82 4.64 6.48
C ASN A 190 5.94 3.12 6.57
N ILE A 191 4.97 2.42 6.00
CA ILE A 191 4.99 0.96 5.92
C ILE A 191 4.91 0.61 4.44
N TYR A 192 5.90 -0.12 3.97
CA TYR A 192 5.98 -0.67 2.63
C TYR A 192 5.94 -2.18 2.71
N PHE A 193 5.55 -2.83 1.63
CA PHE A 193 5.59 -4.27 1.52
C PHE A 193 5.95 -4.69 0.09
N THR A 194 6.56 -5.86 -0.01
CA THR A 194 7.12 -6.39 -1.25
C THR A 194 7.18 -7.91 -1.22
N ASN A 195 7.03 -8.57 -2.37
CA ASN A 195 7.35 -10.00 -2.53
C ASN A 195 8.79 -10.22 -3.04
N THR A 196 9.57 -9.15 -3.26
CA THR A 196 10.99 -9.28 -3.61
C THR A 196 11.76 -9.95 -2.46
N GLN A 197 12.59 -10.92 -2.82
CA GLN A 197 13.49 -11.57 -1.88
C GLN A 197 14.52 -10.57 -1.33
N PHE A 198 15.02 -10.86 -0.13
CA PHE A 198 16.16 -10.14 0.42
C PHE A 198 17.44 -10.63 -0.29
N LEU A 199 17.76 -10.01 -1.42
CA LEU A 199 19.08 -10.14 -2.03
C LEU A 199 20.00 -9.12 -1.35
N PHE A 200 20.94 -9.60 -0.54
CA PHE A 200 22.20 -8.87 -0.40
C PHE A 200 22.84 -8.91 -1.78
N SER A 201 22.61 -7.89 -2.60
CA SER A 201 23.65 -7.54 -3.56
C SER A 201 24.69 -6.80 -2.73
N PRO A 202 25.93 -7.31 -2.56
CA PRO A 202 27.02 -6.36 -2.44
C PRO A 202 26.86 -5.49 -3.68
N LEU A 203 26.80 -4.17 -3.51
CA LEU A 203 26.98 -3.28 -4.64
C LEU A 203 28.23 -3.80 -5.35
N ALA A 204 28.06 -4.35 -6.55
CA ALA A 204 29.19 -4.81 -7.34
C ALA A 204 30.11 -3.59 -7.47
N ASN A 205 31.37 -3.79 -7.07
CA ASN A 205 32.44 -2.79 -7.09
C ASN A 205 32.53 -2.07 -8.44
#